data_AF-A0A3B5B591-F1
#
_entry.id   AF-A0A3B5B591-F1
#
_cell.length_a   1.000
_cell.length_b   1.000
_cell.length_c   1.000
_cell.angle_alpha   90.00
_cell.angle_beta   90.00
_cell.angle_gamma   90.00
#
_symmetry.space_group_name_H-M   'P 1'
#
loop_
_entity.id
_entity.type
_entity.pdbx_description
1 polymer ?
#
loop_
_entity_poly.entity_id
_entity_poly.type
_entity_poly.pdbx_seq_one_letter_code
_entity_poly.pdbx_strand_id
1 'polypeptide(L)'
;MSVQFCLALLALSSLTAASDPGCEELLKTLEDRSRIHGKWIYYAGVSSNEGIADLKNIQSSWIELSPIPDSDDMTLRYGDKMGGKCVYGSVNATFSGNSTAVTFYYNSTSHEHVGKHLVTCPDCILWTDNSVSVGSGETKRGRNLYLFTKSGALDASHLEVFKKQAECLNFPTDFQFGENTDLCSDEKEAASDMTKENQ
;
A
#
# COMPACT_ATOMS: atom_id res chain seq x y z
N MET A 1 -13.82 4.91 54.94
CA MET A 1 -14.40 5.28 53.63
C MET A 1 -13.39 5.54 52.51
N SER A 2 -12.07 5.58 52.77
CA SER A 2 -11.07 5.88 51.71
C SER A 2 -10.60 4.65 50.91
N VAL A 3 -10.56 3.46 51.53
CA VAL A 3 -9.97 2.26 50.93
C VAL A 3 -10.85 1.65 49.83
N GLN A 4 -12.18 1.71 50.00
CA GLN A 4 -13.12 1.23 48.97
C GLN A 4 -13.10 2.07 47.70
N PHE A 5 -12.81 3.38 47.82
CA PHE A 5 -12.72 4.28 46.67
C PHE A 5 -11.46 4.01 45.85
N CYS A 6 -10.34 3.71 46.51
CA CYS A 6 -9.10 3.32 45.84
C CYS A 6 -9.21 1.97 45.11
N LEU A 7 -9.91 1.00 45.69
CA LEU A 7 -10.15 -0.31 45.06
C LEU A 7 -11.08 -0.21 43.84
N ALA A 8 -12.10 0.67 43.89
CA ALA A 8 -12.96 0.92 42.74
C ALA A 8 -12.20 1.58 41.57
N LEU A 9 -11.30 2.53 41.85
CA LEU A 9 -10.49 3.19 40.82
C LEU A 9 -9.48 2.23 40.16
N LEU A 10 -8.89 1.30 40.92
CA LEU A 10 -8.00 0.24 40.38
C LEU A 10 -8.77 -0.78 39.53
N ALA A 11 -10.00 -1.13 39.92
CA ALA A 11 -10.85 -2.04 39.15
C ALA A 11 -11.34 -1.41 37.81
N LEU A 12 -11.62 -0.11 37.79
CA LEU A 12 -11.98 0.59 36.55
C LEU A 12 -10.78 0.76 35.60
N SER A 13 -9.56 0.92 36.12
CA SER A 13 -8.35 1.05 35.29
C SER A 13 -7.84 -0.27 34.71
N SER A 14 -8.19 -1.42 35.33
CA SER A 14 -7.97 -2.74 34.72
C SER A 14 -8.89 -3.05 33.53
N LEU A 15 -9.98 -2.27 33.33
CA LEU A 15 -10.99 -2.53 32.30
C LEU A 15 -10.82 -1.70 31.02
N THR A 16 -9.80 -0.83 30.97
CA THR A 16 -9.49 -0.01 29.78
C THR A 16 -8.30 -0.55 28.99
N ALA A 17 -8.05 -1.86 29.03
CA ALA A 17 -7.32 -2.50 27.96
C ALA A 17 -8.29 -2.59 26.77
N ALA A 18 -8.22 -1.64 25.85
CA ALA A 18 -8.90 -1.77 24.57
C ALA A 18 -8.49 -3.12 24.00
N SER A 19 -9.44 -4.05 23.90
CA SER A 19 -9.20 -5.35 23.28
C SER A 19 -8.62 -5.09 21.90
N ASP A 20 -7.53 -5.75 21.58
CA ASP A 20 -6.96 -5.70 20.23
C ASP A 20 -8.09 -5.97 19.23
N PRO A 21 -8.33 -5.10 18.23
CA PRO A 21 -9.37 -5.36 17.24
C PRO A 21 -9.13 -6.73 16.61
N GLY A 22 -10.19 -7.54 16.56
CA GLY A 22 -10.12 -8.84 15.90
C GLY A 22 -9.85 -8.71 14.40
N CYS A 23 -9.45 -9.81 13.76
CA CYS A 23 -9.13 -9.82 12.33
C CYS A 23 -10.30 -9.38 11.42
N GLU A 24 -11.55 -9.56 11.84
CA GLU A 24 -12.71 -9.05 11.09
C GLU A 24 -12.69 -7.52 10.95
N GLU A 25 -12.37 -6.82 12.03
CA GLU A 25 -12.27 -5.35 12.04
C GLU A 25 -11.03 -4.89 11.27
N LEU A 26 -9.90 -5.56 11.47
CA LEU A 26 -8.62 -5.24 10.81
C LEU A 26 -8.66 -5.46 9.29
N LEU A 27 -9.51 -6.36 8.79
CA LEU A 27 -9.62 -6.69 7.37
C LEU A 27 -10.83 -6.03 6.69
N LYS A 28 -11.38 -4.99 7.31
CA LYS A 28 -12.45 -4.18 6.73
C LYS A 28 -11.99 -3.55 5.41
N THR A 29 -12.83 -3.66 4.40
CA THR A 29 -12.55 -3.13 3.07
C THR A 29 -12.72 -1.61 3.06
N LEU A 30 -11.88 -0.90 2.32
CA LEU A 30 -12.01 0.52 2.09
C LEU A 30 -13.09 0.79 1.04
N GLU A 31 -14.26 1.26 1.47
CA GLU A 31 -15.40 1.55 0.58
C GLU A 31 -15.31 2.93 -0.07
N ASP A 32 -14.83 3.93 0.67
CA ASP A 32 -14.63 5.28 0.17
C ASP A 32 -13.35 5.37 -0.67
N ARG A 33 -13.51 5.27 -1.99
CA ARG A 33 -12.40 5.35 -2.95
C ARG A 33 -11.80 6.74 -3.08
N SER A 34 -12.46 7.80 -2.62
CA SER A 34 -11.83 9.13 -2.65
C SER A 34 -10.58 9.20 -1.77
N ARG A 35 -10.49 8.30 -0.77
CA ARG A 35 -9.34 8.18 0.13
C ARG A 35 -8.07 7.66 -0.52
N ILE A 36 -8.16 7.01 -1.68
CA ILE A 36 -6.95 6.54 -2.40
C ILE A 36 -6.40 7.59 -3.38
N HIS A 37 -7.04 8.75 -3.52
CA HIS A 37 -6.61 9.78 -4.46
C HIS A 37 -5.27 10.43 -4.10
N GLY A 38 -4.55 10.83 -5.15
CA GLY A 38 -3.31 11.59 -5.09
C GLY A 38 -2.07 10.70 -5.02
N LYS A 39 -0.95 11.33 -4.66
CA LYS A 39 0.38 10.70 -4.58
C LYS A 39 0.60 10.00 -3.24
N TRP A 40 1.27 8.85 -3.29
CA TRP A 40 1.59 7.96 -2.18
C TRP A 40 2.97 7.33 -2.38
N ILE A 41 3.70 7.12 -1.28
CA ILE A 41 5.06 6.59 -1.27
C ILE A 41 5.03 5.19 -0.67
N TYR A 42 5.65 4.23 -1.36
CA TYR A 42 5.78 2.86 -0.88
C TYR A 42 6.57 2.83 0.43
N TYR A 43 5.98 2.25 1.47
CA TYR A 43 6.59 2.19 2.80
C TYR A 43 7.01 0.76 3.16
N ALA A 44 6.10 -0.20 3.00
CA ALA A 44 6.38 -1.60 3.31
C ALA A 44 5.54 -2.53 2.47
N GLY A 45 6.05 -3.74 2.25
CA GLY A 45 5.32 -4.79 1.57
C GLY A 45 5.73 -6.17 2.04
N VAL A 46 4.85 -7.14 1.84
CA VAL A 46 5.11 -8.55 2.09
C VAL A 46 4.47 -9.38 0.99
N SER A 47 5.13 -10.47 0.62
CA SER A 47 4.65 -11.42 -0.37
C SER A 47 4.66 -12.83 0.18
N SER A 48 3.98 -13.76 -0.50
CA SER A 48 4.28 -15.18 -0.34
C SER A 48 5.74 -15.47 -0.71
N ASN A 49 6.30 -16.57 -0.20
CA ASN A 49 7.73 -16.89 -0.35
C ASN A 49 8.25 -16.83 -1.80
N GLU A 50 7.40 -17.07 -2.81
CA GLU A 50 7.78 -17.02 -4.22
C GLU A 50 7.83 -15.60 -4.80
N GLY A 51 7.06 -14.64 -4.28
CA GLY A 51 6.98 -13.26 -4.80
C GLY A 51 7.83 -12.23 -4.04
N ILE A 52 8.42 -12.61 -2.90
CA ILE A 52 9.24 -11.68 -2.08
C ILE A 52 10.48 -11.18 -2.83
N ALA A 53 11.02 -11.98 -3.77
CA ALA A 53 12.19 -11.62 -4.56
C ALA A 53 11.91 -10.42 -5.49
N ASP A 54 10.71 -10.35 -6.07
CA ASP A 54 10.30 -9.25 -6.93
C ASP A 54 10.15 -7.95 -6.12
N LEU A 55 9.60 -8.04 -4.90
CA LEU A 55 9.50 -6.89 -3.99
C LEU A 55 10.86 -6.38 -3.52
N LYS A 56 11.81 -7.29 -3.29
CA LYS A 56 13.19 -6.95 -2.88
C LYS A 56 13.96 -6.18 -3.96
N ASN A 57 13.51 -6.20 -5.22
CA ASN A 57 14.11 -5.43 -6.30
C ASN A 57 13.65 -3.96 -6.30
N ILE A 58 12.59 -3.61 -5.57
CA ILE A 58 12.08 -2.23 -5.45
C ILE A 58 12.82 -1.55 -4.29
N GLN A 59 13.65 -0.57 -4.62
CA GLN A 59 14.38 0.23 -3.63
C GLN A 59 13.46 1.29 -3.03
N SER A 60 12.80 2.05 -3.90
CA SER A 60 11.82 3.07 -3.54
C SER A 60 10.77 3.16 -4.65
N SER A 61 9.57 3.65 -4.31
CA SER A 61 8.48 3.77 -5.27
C SER A 61 7.49 4.84 -4.81
N TRP A 62 6.88 5.52 -5.77
CA TRP A 62 5.66 6.27 -5.55
C TRP A 62 4.60 5.89 -6.58
N ILE A 63 3.35 6.00 -6.17
CA ILE A 63 2.17 5.90 -7.04
C ILE A 63 1.33 7.18 -6.93
N GLU A 64 0.65 7.55 -7.99
CA GLU A 64 -0.31 8.64 -8.00
C GLU A 64 -1.60 8.15 -8.66
N LEU A 65 -2.72 8.21 -7.91
CA LEU A 65 -4.04 7.87 -8.44
C LEU A 65 -4.86 9.14 -8.70
N SER A 66 -5.37 9.27 -9.92
CA SER A 66 -6.23 10.38 -10.33
C SER A 66 -7.51 9.88 -10.98
N PRO A 67 -8.66 10.51 -10.71
CA PRO A 67 -9.94 10.10 -11.31
C PRO A 67 -9.93 10.28 -12.83
N ILE A 68 -10.58 9.36 -13.54
CA ILE A 68 -10.86 9.49 -14.97
C ILE A 68 -12.26 10.12 -15.12
N PRO A 69 -12.44 11.20 -15.91
CA PRO A 69 -13.75 11.79 -16.13
C PRO A 69 -14.77 10.76 -16.63
N ASP A 70 -15.98 10.81 -16.08
CA ASP A 70 -17.11 9.94 -16.45
C ASP A 70 -16.84 8.42 -16.29
N SER A 71 -15.89 8.04 -15.43
CA SER A 71 -15.56 6.65 -15.11
C SER A 71 -15.38 6.44 -13.61
N ASP A 72 -15.70 5.24 -13.13
CA ASP A 72 -15.38 4.78 -11.77
C ASP A 72 -13.91 4.34 -11.63
N ASP A 73 -13.18 4.28 -12.76
CA ASP A 73 -11.77 3.91 -12.84
C ASP A 73 -10.84 5.09 -12.60
N MET A 74 -9.57 4.78 -12.31
CA MET A 74 -8.54 5.79 -12.04
C MET A 74 -7.33 5.56 -12.92
N THR A 75 -6.66 6.64 -13.30
CA THR A 75 -5.30 6.57 -13.83
C THR A 75 -4.34 6.39 -12.66
N LEU A 76 -3.49 5.38 -12.74
CA LEU A 76 -2.38 5.13 -11.81
C LEU A 76 -1.07 5.43 -12.54
N ARG A 77 -0.40 6.49 -12.11
CA ARG A 77 1.01 6.77 -12.46
C ARG A 77 1.92 6.18 -11.40
N TYR A 78 3.12 5.79 -11.81
CA TYR A 78 4.13 5.29 -10.89
C TYR A 78 5.54 5.70 -11.31
N GLY A 79 6.42 5.75 -10.33
CA GLY A 79 7.86 5.92 -10.49
C GLY A 79 8.60 5.00 -9.53
N ASP A 80 9.14 3.92 -10.06
CA ASP A 80 9.81 2.87 -9.30
C ASP A 80 11.32 2.97 -9.48
N LYS A 81 12.06 2.96 -8.37
CA LYS A 81 13.51 2.85 -8.38
C LYS A 81 13.90 1.39 -8.21
N MET A 82 14.45 0.81 -9.26
CA MET A 82 14.85 -0.60 -9.32
C MET A 82 16.29 -0.70 -9.84
N GLY A 83 17.16 -1.41 -9.13
CA GLY A 83 18.57 -1.54 -9.51
C GLY A 83 19.28 -0.19 -9.71
N GLY A 84 18.92 0.83 -8.92
CA GLY A 84 19.46 2.19 -9.00
C GLY A 84 18.93 3.04 -10.16
N LYS A 85 18.00 2.52 -10.98
CA LYS A 85 17.40 3.24 -12.12
C LYS A 85 15.93 3.51 -11.88
N CYS A 86 15.47 4.65 -12.39
CA CYS A 86 14.06 5.01 -12.37
C CYS A 86 13.32 4.41 -13.56
N VAL A 87 12.19 3.77 -13.28
CA VAL A 87 11.23 3.24 -14.24
C VAL A 87 9.91 3.95 -14.00
N TYR A 88 9.33 4.52 -15.05
CA TYR A 88 8.08 5.25 -14.98
C TYR A 88 7.02 4.58 -15.83
N GLY A 89 5.76 4.79 -15.45
CA GLY A 89 4.66 4.39 -16.30
C GLY A 89 3.32 4.95 -15.84
N SER A 90 2.31 4.64 -16.65
CA SER A 90 0.92 5.02 -16.41
C SER A 90 0.03 3.89 -16.91
N VAL A 91 -0.89 3.46 -16.05
CA VAL A 91 -1.85 2.38 -16.33
C VAL A 91 -3.22 2.79 -15.78
N ASN A 92 -4.27 2.10 -16.22
CA ASN A 92 -5.58 2.28 -15.61
C ASN A 92 -5.74 1.27 -14.47
N ALA A 93 -6.12 1.76 -13.30
CA ALA A 93 -6.64 0.94 -12.22
C ALA A 93 -8.16 0.83 -12.40
N THR A 94 -8.63 -0.39 -12.67
CA THR A 94 -10.05 -0.68 -12.88
C THR A 94 -10.69 -1.21 -11.61
N PHE A 95 -11.95 -0.84 -11.38
CA PHE A 95 -12.66 -1.22 -10.16
C PHE A 95 -13.95 -2.00 -10.46
N SER A 96 -14.10 -3.16 -9.81
CA SER A 96 -15.31 -3.97 -9.87
C SER A 96 -15.77 -4.31 -8.45
N GLY A 97 -16.81 -3.61 -7.98
CA GLY A 97 -17.22 -3.65 -6.57
C GLY A 97 -16.08 -3.21 -5.66
N ASN A 98 -15.62 -4.13 -4.80
CA ASN A 98 -14.49 -3.90 -3.90
C ASN A 98 -13.13 -4.33 -4.47
N SER A 99 -13.14 -4.92 -5.67
CA SER A 99 -11.94 -5.40 -6.35
C SER A 99 -11.29 -4.26 -7.14
N THR A 100 -9.97 -4.19 -7.09
CA THR A 100 -9.12 -3.35 -7.94
C THR A 100 -8.25 -4.25 -8.78
N ALA A 101 -8.19 -3.99 -10.09
CA ALA A 101 -7.27 -4.64 -11.01
C ALA A 101 -6.35 -3.60 -11.66
N VAL A 102 -5.06 -3.93 -11.73
CA VAL A 102 -4.04 -3.09 -12.36
C VAL A 102 -3.13 -3.98 -13.20
N THR A 103 -2.97 -3.65 -14.48
CA THR A 103 -2.12 -4.42 -15.40
C THR A 103 -0.87 -3.64 -15.72
N PHE A 104 0.25 -4.07 -15.15
CA PHE A 104 1.57 -3.51 -15.45
C PHE A 104 2.17 -4.22 -16.68
N TYR A 105 2.99 -3.48 -17.43
CA TYR A 105 3.73 -4.02 -18.56
C TYR A 105 5.22 -3.95 -18.28
N TYR A 106 5.85 -5.10 -18.13
CA TYR A 106 7.26 -5.21 -17.77
C TYR A 106 7.92 -6.31 -18.59
N ASN A 107 9.14 -6.07 -19.11
CA ASN A 107 9.89 -7.03 -19.94
C ASN A 107 9.04 -7.70 -21.04
N SER A 108 8.28 -6.89 -21.77
CA SER A 108 7.39 -7.33 -22.85
C SER A 108 6.23 -8.23 -22.43
N THR A 109 5.95 -8.35 -21.13
CA THR A 109 4.93 -9.21 -20.56
C THR A 109 3.93 -8.38 -19.74
N SER A 110 2.64 -8.74 -19.82
CA SER A 110 1.61 -8.16 -18.96
C SER A 110 1.53 -8.91 -17.64
N HIS A 111 1.50 -8.15 -16.55
CA HIS A 111 1.33 -8.62 -15.18
C HIS A 111 0.07 -7.98 -14.63
N GLU A 112 -1.03 -8.75 -14.58
CA GLU A 112 -2.29 -8.29 -14.01
C GLU A 112 -2.31 -8.61 -12.52
N HIS A 113 -2.46 -7.59 -11.69
CA HIS A 113 -2.58 -7.68 -10.24
C HIS A 113 -4.02 -7.40 -9.84
N VAL A 114 -4.63 -8.31 -9.10
CA VAL A 114 -6.03 -8.17 -8.66
C VAL A 114 -6.12 -8.34 -7.16
N GLY A 115 -6.76 -7.37 -6.50
CA GLY A 115 -7.15 -7.52 -5.11
C GLY A 115 -8.01 -6.37 -4.64
N LYS A 116 -7.72 -5.77 -3.50
CA LYS A 116 -8.62 -4.79 -2.86
C LYS A 116 -7.89 -3.87 -1.90
N HIS A 117 -8.53 -2.78 -1.53
CA HIS A 117 -8.03 -1.85 -0.52
C HIS A 117 -8.64 -2.15 0.85
N LEU A 118 -7.82 -2.12 1.89
CA LEU A 118 -8.26 -2.29 3.28
C LEU A 118 -8.17 -0.96 4.03
N VAL A 119 -9.03 -0.78 5.02
CA VAL A 119 -8.90 0.33 5.98
C VAL A 119 -7.65 0.10 6.82
N THR A 120 -6.85 1.15 6.99
CA THR A 120 -5.64 1.13 7.84
C THR A 120 -5.48 2.51 8.49
N CYS A 121 -4.29 3.13 8.44
CA CYS A 121 -4.09 4.49 8.91
C CYS A 121 -4.80 5.57 8.03
N PRO A 122 -5.06 6.79 8.55
CA PRO A 122 -5.71 7.87 7.80
C PRO A 122 -4.97 8.29 6.53
N ASP A 123 -3.64 8.43 6.64
CA ASP A 123 -2.73 8.86 5.57
C ASP A 123 -1.96 7.67 4.96
N CYS A 124 -2.66 6.55 4.81
CA CYS A 124 -2.13 5.32 4.21
C CYS A 124 -3.08 4.72 3.17
N ILE A 125 -2.49 3.99 2.23
CA ILE A 125 -3.20 3.01 1.39
C ILE A 125 -2.65 1.64 1.72
N LEU A 126 -3.54 0.68 1.99
CA LEU A 126 -3.21 -0.73 2.08
C LEU A 126 -3.86 -1.49 0.94
N TRP A 127 -3.05 -1.97 0.00
CA TRP A 127 -3.50 -2.73 -1.16
C TRP A 127 -3.11 -4.20 -1.01
N THR A 128 -4.12 -5.08 -1.07
CA THR A 128 -3.89 -6.53 -1.20
C THR A 128 -3.86 -6.87 -2.68
N ASP A 129 -2.98 -7.78 -3.08
CA ASP A 129 -2.96 -8.40 -4.40
C ASP A 129 -2.96 -9.92 -4.20
N ASN A 130 -4.01 -10.59 -4.70
CA ASN A 130 -4.26 -12.01 -4.43
C ASN A 130 -4.08 -12.90 -5.66
N SER A 131 -3.86 -12.31 -6.83
CA SER A 131 -3.62 -13.05 -8.07
C SER A 131 -2.79 -12.20 -9.02
N VAL A 132 -1.74 -12.83 -9.55
CA VAL A 132 -0.89 -12.25 -10.58
C VAL A 132 -1.01 -13.11 -11.84
N SER A 133 -1.65 -12.60 -12.89
CA SER A 133 -1.68 -13.26 -14.20
C SER A 133 -0.52 -12.78 -15.06
N VAL A 134 0.28 -13.71 -15.58
CA VAL A 134 1.42 -13.43 -16.46
C VAL A 134 1.06 -13.82 -17.89
N GLY A 135 1.03 -12.84 -18.80
CA GLY A 135 0.61 -13.04 -20.19
C GLY A 135 -0.84 -13.53 -20.34
N SER A 136 -1.11 -14.39 -21.32
CA SER A 136 -2.45 -14.83 -21.69
C SER A 136 -2.86 -16.21 -21.14
N GLY A 137 -2.21 -16.76 -20.11
CA GLY A 137 -2.48 -18.15 -19.73
C GLY A 137 -2.10 -18.65 -18.35
N GLU A 138 -1.12 -18.07 -17.63
CA GLU A 138 -0.73 -18.58 -16.31
C GLU A 138 -1.05 -17.57 -15.21
N THR A 139 -2.16 -17.79 -14.49
CA THR A 139 -2.46 -17.09 -13.24
C THR A 139 -1.68 -17.74 -12.11
N LYS A 140 -0.63 -17.06 -11.65
CA LYS A 140 0.08 -17.43 -10.42
C LYS A 140 -0.63 -16.81 -9.23
N ARG A 141 -0.77 -17.56 -8.15
CA ARG A 141 -1.24 -17.01 -6.86
C ARG A 141 -0.11 -16.25 -6.19
N GLY A 142 0.28 -15.11 -6.76
CA GLY A 142 1.03 -14.10 -6.03
C GLY A 142 0.11 -13.51 -4.97
N ARG A 143 0.48 -13.66 -3.69
CA ARG A 143 -0.20 -12.97 -2.59
C ARG A 143 0.75 -11.89 -2.16
N ASN A 144 0.36 -10.63 -2.29
CA ASN A 144 1.12 -9.47 -1.87
C ASN A 144 0.25 -8.55 -1.02
N LEU A 145 0.90 -7.82 -0.13
CA LEU A 145 0.30 -6.77 0.68
C LEU A 145 1.23 -5.57 0.66
N TYR A 146 0.72 -4.43 0.23
CA TYR A 146 1.48 -3.20 0.04
C TYR A 146 0.91 -2.07 0.89
N LEU A 147 1.78 -1.46 1.69
CA LEU A 147 1.48 -0.26 2.45
C LEU A 147 2.18 0.93 1.79
N PHE A 148 1.37 1.90 1.40
CA PHE A 148 1.82 3.20 0.95
C PHE A 148 1.41 4.27 1.96
N THR A 149 2.21 5.32 2.08
CA THR A 149 1.99 6.43 3.01
C THR A 149 2.03 7.76 2.26
N LYS A 150 1.39 8.80 2.81
CA LYS A 150 1.38 10.11 2.15
C LYS A 150 2.76 10.78 2.12
N SER A 151 3.53 10.63 3.20
CA SER A 151 4.80 11.33 3.43
C SER A 151 6.04 10.45 3.26
N GLY A 152 5.88 9.13 3.08
CA GLY A 152 6.98 8.17 3.18
C GLY A 152 7.37 7.82 4.62
N ALA A 153 6.70 8.40 5.63
CA ALA A 153 6.93 8.12 7.04
C ALA A 153 5.67 7.49 7.68
N LEU A 154 5.87 6.74 8.77
CA LEU A 154 4.78 6.06 9.47
C LEU A 154 5.06 5.96 10.97
N ASP A 155 4.05 6.26 11.79
CA ASP A 155 4.12 6.05 13.24
C ASP A 155 4.20 4.56 13.60
N ALA A 156 4.89 4.26 14.69
CA ALA A 156 5.04 2.88 15.17
C ALA A 156 3.69 2.20 15.43
N SER A 157 2.69 2.92 15.96
CA SER A 157 1.35 2.37 16.20
C SER A 157 0.66 1.94 14.90
N HIS A 158 0.79 2.72 13.83
CA HIS A 158 0.22 2.38 12.51
C HIS A 158 0.98 1.22 11.86
N LEU A 159 2.30 1.13 12.07
CA LEU A 159 3.08 -0.01 11.62
C LEU A 159 2.63 -1.32 12.32
N GLU A 160 2.35 -1.27 13.62
CA GLU A 160 1.82 -2.44 14.32
C GLU A 160 0.45 -2.87 13.81
N VAL A 161 -0.43 -1.92 13.42
CA VAL A 161 -1.70 -2.25 12.74
C VAL A 161 -1.43 -2.98 11.43
N PHE A 162 -0.53 -2.49 10.58
CA PHE A 162 -0.16 -3.16 9.33
C PHE A 162 0.37 -4.58 9.55
N LYS A 163 1.24 -4.79 10.55
CA LYS A 163 1.76 -6.13 10.87
C LYS A 163 0.65 -7.09 11.29
N LYS A 164 -0.30 -6.64 12.11
CA LYS A 164 -1.47 -7.46 12.49
C LYS A 164 -2.37 -7.75 11.30
N GLN A 165 -2.56 -6.80 10.39
CA GLN A 165 -3.30 -7.03 9.14
C GLN A 165 -2.61 -8.11 8.28
N ALA A 166 -1.28 -8.08 8.19
CA ALA A 166 -0.50 -9.11 7.51
C ALA A 166 -0.64 -10.49 8.20
N GLU A 167 -0.57 -10.52 9.54
CA GLU A 167 -0.78 -11.73 10.35
C GLU A 167 -2.17 -12.33 10.15
N CYS A 168 -3.23 -11.52 10.20
CA CYS A 168 -4.60 -11.95 9.93
C CYS A 168 -4.78 -12.54 8.52
N LEU A 169 -3.96 -12.10 7.56
CA LEU A 169 -3.92 -12.65 6.20
C LEU A 169 -2.93 -13.81 6.06
N ASN A 170 -2.28 -14.26 7.13
CA ASN A 170 -1.29 -15.33 7.16
C ASN A 170 -0.06 -15.05 6.27
N PHE A 171 0.41 -13.81 6.23
CA PHE A 171 1.70 -13.46 5.63
C PHE A 171 2.86 -13.79 6.57
N PRO A 172 4.08 -14.04 6.03
CA PRO A 172 5.28 -14.14 6.85
C PRO A 172 5.64 -12.78 7.46
N THR A 173 6.58 -12.79 8.40
CA THR A 173 7.05 -11.58 9.09
C THR A 173 8.25 -10.90 8.40
N ASP A 174 8.69 -11.41 7.23
CA ASP A 174 9.76 -10.79 6.43
C ASP A 174 9.16 -9.67 5.57
N PHE A 175 9.13 -8.46 6.12
CA PHE A 175 8.63 -7.27 5.44
C PHE A 175 9.76 -6.57 4.68
N GLN A 176 9.51 -6.25 3.42
CA GLN A 176 10.38 -5.39 2.63
C GLN A 176 9.98 -3.94 2.85
N PHE A 177 10.87 -3.13 3.41
CA PHE A 177 10.66 -1.69 3.58
C PHE A 177 11.22 -0.92 2.38
N GLY A 178 10.48 0.08 1.93
CA GLY A 178 10.92 1.02 0.89
C GLY A 178 11.78 2.13 1.48
N GLU A 179 12.75 2.59 0.70
CA GLU A 179 13.44 3.85 0.97
C GLU A 179 12.53 5.04 0.62
N ASN A 180 12.56 6.09 1.44
CA ASN A 180 11.70 7.28 1.27
C ASN A 180 12.48 8.56 0.91
N THR A 181 13.82 8.53 0.93
CA THR A 181 14.67 9.70 0.66
C THR A 181 15.14 9.81 -0.78
N ASP A 182 15.18 8.70 -1.52
CA ASP A 182 15.75 8.62 -2.87
C ASP A 182 14.68 8.13 -3.85
N LEU A 183 13.60 8.90 -3.93
CA LEU A 183 12.49 8.67 -4.85
C LEU A 183 12.83 9.17 -6.25
N CYS A 184 12.29 8.49 -7.25
CA CYS A 184 12.31 8.98 -8.62
C CYS A 184 11.58 10.31 -8.74
N SER A 185 12.18 11.30 -9.41
CA SER A 185 11.55 12.61 -9.63
C SER A 185 10.26 12.45 -10.43
N ASP A 186 9.29 13.34 -10.21
CA ASP A 186 8.11 13.35 -11.08
C ASP A 186 8.54 13.80 -12.48
N GLU A 187 8.15 13.07 -13.54
CA GLU A 187 8.50 13.44 -14.93
C GLU A 187 8.05 14.88 -15.27
N LYS A 188 6.97 15.36 -14.64
CA LYS A 188 6.48 16.74 -14.77
C LYS A 188 7.43 17.77 -14.14
N GLU A 189 8.14 17.39 -13.06
CA GLU A 189 9.13 18.23 -12.40
C GLU A 189 10.45 18.22 -13.18
N ALA A 190 10.86 17.07 -13.71
CA ALA A 190 12.06 16.93 -14.54
C ALA A 190 12.01 17.79 -15.82
N ALA A 191 10.85 17.90 -16.47
CA ALA A 191 10.66 18.81 -17.61
C ALA A 191 10.67 20.30 -17.21
N SER A 192 10.24 20.62 -15.98
CA SER A 192 10.22 22.00 -15.48
C SER A 192 11.60 22.50 -15.06
N ASP A 193 12.49 21.62 -14.60
CA ASP A 193 13.86 21.96 -14.21
C ASP A 193 14.76 22.21 -15.42
N MET A 194 14.60 21.43 -16.50
CA MET A 194 15.28 21.68 -17.78
C MET A 194 14.88 23.00 -18.45
N THR A 195 13.72 23.57 -18.08
CA THR A 195 13.27 24.87 -18.59
C THR A 195 13.85 26.03 -17.78
N LYS A 196 14.19 25.82 -16.50
CA LYS A 196 14.77 26.85 -15.62
C LYS A 196 16.29 26.97 -15.74
N GLU A 197 17.01 25.92 -16.13
CA GLU A 197 18.45 26.00 -16.41
C GLU A 197 18.78 26.65 -17.77
N ASN A 198 17.79 26.80 -18.66
CA ASN A 198 17.95 27.41 -19.99
C ASN A 198 17.41 28.85 -20.09
N GLN A 199 17.20 29.54 -18.96
CA GLN A 199 16.74 30.93 -18.90
C GLN A 199 17.60 31.76 -17.96
#